data_AF-A0A7D9HZH1-F1
#
_entry.id   AF-A0A7D9HZH1-F1
#
_cell.length_a   1.000
_cell.length_b   1.000
_cell.length_c   1.000
_cell.angle_alpha   90.00
_cell.angle_beta   90.00
_cell.angle_gamma   90.00
#
_symmetry.space_group_name_H-M   'P 1'
#
loop_
_entity.id
_entity.type
_entity.pdbx_description
1 polymer ?
#
loop_
_entity_poly.entity_id
_entity_poly.type
_entity_poly.pdbx_seq_one_letter_code
_entity_poly.pdbx_strand_id
1 'polypeptide(L)'
;MDSVEAVDKKKLLMKWTKEHDKELLKEMLMERPFEQPKGSRMIGLIWQKIMDNLNTKAYPKFCLKGIRSVRERYGILEEKYRRKMREEMNASGISPEANEIDQLLEEIIALFDSNEEVREKEKETKNEEKGIAEDIRLKALETVGETKRRKNEITVV
;
A
#
# COMPACT_ATOMS: atom_id res chain seq x y z
N MET A 1 42.88 -28.22 -1.81
CA MET A 1 43.17 -27.46 -0.57
C MET A 1 42.23 -26.27 -0.63
N ASP A 2 40.93 -26.51 -0.56
CA ASP A 2 39.89 -25.57 -1.00
C ASP A 2 38.75 -25.51 0.02
N SER A 3 39.13 -25.52 1.30
CA SER A 3 38.21 -25.34 2.44
C SER A 3 38.34 -23.98 3.11
N VAL A 4 38.93 -22.99 2.44
CA VAL A 4 39.10 -21.64 3.00
C VAL A 4 38.56 -20.62 2.02
N GLU A 5 37.23 -20.54 1.88
CA GLU A 5 36.52 -19.29 1.56
C GLU A 5 34.97 -19.42 1.51
N ALA A 6 34.41 -20.38 2.25
CA ALA A 6 33.09 -20.16 2.82
C ALA A 6 33.22 -19.17 4.00
N VAL A 7 33.76 -17.96 3.73
CA VAL A 7 33.65 -16.84 4.65
C VAL A 7 32.16 -16.63 4.83
N ASP A 8 31.71 -17.00 6.02
CA ASP A 8 30.38 -16.90 6.57
C ASP A 8 29.60 -15.72 5.97
N LYS A 9 28.89 -15.96 4.86
CA LYS A 9 27.99 -15.00 4.22
C LYS A 9 26.71 -14.80 5.05
N LYS A 10 26.75 -15.05 6.36
CA LYS A 10 26.00 -14.27 7.35
C LYS A 10 26.51 -12.82 7.32
N LYS A 11 26.35 -12.19 6.17
CA LYS A 11 26.51 -10.76 5.91
C LYS A 11 25.69 -10.08 6.99
N LEU A 12 26.36 -9.56 8.02
CA LEU A 12 25.77 -8.94 9.21
C LEU A 12 24.58 -8.08 8.78
N LEU A 13 23.38 -8.63 8.95
CA LEU A 13 22.14 -7.88 8.81
C LEU A 13 22.10 -6.98 10.04
N MET A 14 21.91 -5.69 9.80
CA MET A 14 21.72 -4.72 10.84
C MET A 14 20.64 -5.21 11.83
N LYS A 15 20.93 -5.13 13.12
CA LYS A 15 19.96 -5.46 14.17
C LYS A 15 19.00 -4.29 14.34
N TRP A 16 17.73 -4.52 14.05
CA TRP A 16 16.66 -3.57 14.33
C TRP A 16 16.41 -3.46 15.83
N THR A 17 16.35 -2.23 16.33
CA THR A 17 15.99 -1.90 17.71
C THR A 17 14.77 -0.99 17.70
N LYS A 18 14.19 -0.72 18.88
CA LYS A 18 13.06 0.20 19.02
C LYS A 18 13.35 1.59 18.42
N GLU A 19 14.55 2.12 18.59
CA GLU A 19 14.91 3.41 18.00
C GLU A 19 14.99 3.36 16.48
N HIS A 20 15.44 2.24 15.91
CA HIS A 20 15.41 2.07 14.45
C HIS A 20 13.99 1.98 13.93
N ASP A 21 13.10 1.28 14.64
CA ASP A 21 11.69 1.18 14.29
C ASP A 21 11.02 2.56 14.34
N LYS A 22 11.28 3.34 15.39
CA LYS A 22 10.78 4.70 15.53
C LYS A 22 11.21 5.61 14.38
N GLU A 23 12.51 5.63 14.05
CA GLU A 23 13.00 6.46 12.96
C GLU A 23 12.50 5.99 11.58
N LEU A 24 12.31 4.68 11.39
CA LEU A 24 11.65 4.13 10.20
C LEU A 24 10.23 4.66 10.05
N LEU A 25 9.41 4.56 11.11
CA LEU A 25 8.00 4.96 11.06
C LEU A 25 7.85 6.47 10.85
N LYS A 26 8.69 7.29 11.50
CA LYS A 26 8.74 8.74 11.26
C LYS A 26 9.08 9.07 9.81
N GLU A 27 10.07 8.38 9.24
CA GLU A 27 10.46 8.58 7.84
C GLU A 27 9.32 8.19 6.89
N MET A 28 8.56 7.14 7.21
CA MET A 28 7.36 6.78 6.45
C MET A 28 6.27 7.86 6.51
N LEU A 29 6.03 8.49 7.66
CA LEU A 29 5.09 9.60 7.75
C LEU A 29 5.54 10.83 6.95
N MET A 30 6.85 11.06 6.87
CA MET A 30 7.42 12.16 6.09
C MET A 30 7.34 11.91 4.58
N GLU A 31 7.73 10.71 4.14
CA GLU A 31 7.83 10.35 2.72
C GLU A 31 6.54 9.77 2.12
N ARG A 32 5.54 9.52 2.97
CA ARG A 32 4.13 9.22 2.61
C ARG A 32 3.96 8.10 1.57
N PRO A 33 4.51 6.90 1.79
CA PRO A 33 4.36 5.78 0.85
C PRO A 33 2.91 5.33 0.67
N PHE A 34 2.03 5.61 1.65
CA PHE A 34 0.60 5.31 1.62
C PHE A 34 -0.21 6.15 0.62
N GLU A 35 0.30 7.29 0.18
CA GLU A 35 -0.36 8.13 -0.84
C GLU A 35 -0.19 7.57 -2.26
N GLN A 36 0.72 6.60 -2.46
CA GLN A 36 0.97 6.02 -3.76
C GLN A 36 0.16 4.73 -4.00
N PRO A 37 -0.35 4.50 -5.22
CA PRO A 37 -1.04 3.25 -5.54
C PRO A 37 -0.12 2.04 -5.32
N LYS A 38 -0.67 0.97 -4.74
CA LYS A 38 0.01 -0.33 -4.63
C LYS A 38 0.45 -0.79 -6.03
N GLY A 39 1.70 -1.23 -6.14
CA GLY A 39 2.29 -1.70 -7.40
C GLY A 39 2.74 -0.61 -8.39
N SER A 40 2.56 0.67 -8.07
CA SER A 40 3.10 1.76 -8.90
C SER A 40 4.64 1.78 -8.88
N ARG A 41 5.28 2.28 -9.95
CA ARG A 41 6.74 2.48 -9.94
C ARG A 41 7.18 3.50 -8.88
N MET A 42 6.33 4.50 -8.64
CA MET A 42 6.58 5.58 -7.67
C MET A 42 6.73 5.06 -6.24
N ILE A 43 5.96 4.04 -5.84
CA ILE A 43 6.09 3.47 -4.49
C ILE A 43 7.50 2.92 -4.25
N GLY A 44 8.11 2.30 -5.27
CA GLY A 44 9.47 1.78 -5.20
C GLY A 44 10.51 2.88 -4.98
N LEU A 45 10.33 4.04 -5.63
CA LEU A 45 11.19 5.21 -5.46
C LEU A 45 11.06 5.82 -4.07
N ILE A 46 9.85 5.85 -3.49
CA ILE A 46 9.64 6.32 -2.11
C ILE A 46 10.34 5.40 -1.12
N TRP A 47 10.19 4.07 -1.25
CA TRP A 47 10.90 3.13 -0.38
C TRP A 47 12.43 3.24 -0.51
N GLN A 48 12.92 3.54 -1.71
CA GLN A 48 14.34 3.83 -1.94
C GLN A 48 14.76 5.10 -1.21
N LYS A 49 13.99 6.18 -1.34
CA LYS A 49 14.24 7.45 -0.64
C LYS A 49 14.23 7.31 0.88
N ILE A 50 13.26 6.59 1.43
CA ILE A 50 13.20 6.26 2.87
C ILE A 50 14.49 5.54 3.29
N MET A 51 14.88 4.50 2.56
CA MET A 51 16.11 3.76 2.88
C MET A 51 17.35 4.66 2.85
N ASP A 52 17.47 5.49 1.83
CA ASP A 52 18.61 6.40 1.66
C ASP A 52 18.65 7.41 2.82
N ASN A 53 17.53 8.04 3.16
CA ASN A 53 17.40 8.97 4.28
C ASN A 53 17.79 8.30 5.61
N LEU A 54 17.28 7.09 5.89
CA LEU A 54 17.65 6.33 7.09
C LEU A 54 19.16 6.07 7.17
N ASN A 55 19.80 5.68 6.06
CA ASN A 55 21.25 5.46 6.01
C ASN A 55 22.09 6.73 6.26
N THR A 56 21.54 7.93 6.03
CA THR A 56 22.20 9.20 6.35
C THR A 56 22.13 9.57 7.83
N LYS A 57 21.22 8.99 8.61
CA LYS A 57 21.08 9.33 10.03
C LYS A 57 22.35 8.99 10.81
N ALA A 58 22.76 9.92 11.68
CA ALA A 58 23.89 9.73 12.58
C ALA A 58 23.57 8.73 13.70
N TYR A 59 22.35 8.79 14.22
CA TYR A 59 21.82 7.87 15.22
C TYR A 59 20.31 7.65 15.03
N PRO A 60 19.80 6.43 15.22
CA PRO A 60 20.59 5.20 15.32
C PRO A 60 21.22 4.87 13.95
N LYS A 61 22.34 4.14 13.94
CA LYS A 61 23.11 3.95 12.69
C LYS A 61 22.47 2.87 11.81
N PHE A 62 22.03 3.27 10.62
CA PHE A 62 21.52 2.34 9.62
C PHE A 62 22.62 1.83 8.68
N CYS A 63 22.51 0.54 8.33
CA CYS A 63 23.38 -0.18 7.38
C CYS A 63 22.53 -0.97 6.38
N LEU A 64 21.49 -0.33 5.84
CA LEU A 64 20.52 -0.94 4.93
C LEU A 64 21.13 -1.12 3.54
N LYS A 65 20.98 -2.31 2.95
CA LYS A 65 21.58 -2.68 1.66
C LYS A 65 20.57 -2.79 0.52
N GLY A 66 19.28 -2.59 0.81
CA GLY A 66 18.22 -2.63 -0.17
C GLY A 66 16.83 -2.39 0.44
N ILE A 67 15.92 -1.86 -0.37
CA ILE A 67 14.55 -1.49 0.04
C ILE A 67 13.75 -2.65 0.64
N ARG A 68 14.13 -3.88 0.29
CA ARG A 68 13.50 -5.10 0.82
C ARG A 68 13.58 -5.17 2.34
N SER A 69 14.72 -4.80 2.93
CA SER A 69 14.90 -4.84 4.39
C SER A 69 13.99 -3.85 5.11
N VAL A 70 13.75 -2.68 4.51
CA VAL A 70 12.85 -1.65 5.05
C VAL A 70 11.40 -2.12 5.01
N ARG A 71 10.97 -2.62 3.84
CA ARG A 71 9.60 -3.12 3.64
C ARG A 71 9.29 -4.33 4.51
N GLU A 72 10.19 -5.30 4.58
CA GLU A 72 10.03 -6.49 5.44
C GLU A 72 9.97 -6.08 6.91
N ARG A 73 10.78 -5.11 7.34
CA ARG A 73 10.72 -4.64 8.73
C ARG A 73 9.37 -4.00 9.04
N TYR A 74 8.90 -3.09 8.19
CA TYR A 74 7.58 -2.48 8.36
C TYR A 74 6.47 -3.53 8.43
N GLY A 75 6.46 -4.51 7.51
CA GLY A 75 5.45 -5.58 7.52
C GLY A 75 5.43 -6.38 8.84
N ILE A 76 6.61 -6.66 9.42
CA ILE A 76 6.70 -7.31 10.74
C ILE A 76 6.10 -6.43 11.85
N LEU A 77 6.33 -5.12 11.81
CA LEU A 77 5.80 -4.18 12.80
C LEU A 77 4.28 -4.06 12.69
N GLU A 78 3.77 -3.90 11.47
CA GLU A 78 2.34 -3.86 11.18
C GLU A 78 1.63 -5.13 11.65
N GLU A 79 2.15 -6.31 11.28
CA GLU A 79 1.55 -7.60 11.67
C GLU A 79 1.47 -7.74 13.19
N LYS A 80 2.55 -7.39 13.89
CA LYS A 80 2.60 -7.42 15.35
C LYS A 80 1.58 -6.49 15.99
N TYR A 81 1.48 -5.26 15.49
CA TYR A 81 0.52 -4.28 15.99
C TYR A 81 -0.92 -4.71 15.76
N ARG A 82 -1.28 -5.11 14.53
CA ARG A 82 -2.64 -5.59 14.24
C ARG A 82 -3.01 -6.83 15.06
N ARG A 83 -2.05 -7.72 15.34
CA ARG A 83 -2.27 -8.85 16.25
C ARG A 83 -2.52 -8.40 17.68
N LYS A 84 -1.68 -7.49 18.21
CA LYS A 84 -1.85 -6.90 19.56
C LYS A 84 -3.25 -6.30 19.71
N MET A 85 -3.69 -5.47 18.76
CA MET A 85 -5.02 -4.84 18.81
C MET A 85 -6.17 -5.85 18.83
N ARG A 86 -6.07 -6.95 18.06
CA ARG A 86 -7.08 -8.02 18.08
C ARG A 86 -7.11 -8.77 19.41
N GLU A 87 -5.94 -9.03 19.99
CA GLU A 87 -5.83 -9.73 21.27
C GLU A 87 -6.35 -8.87 22.43
N GLU A 88 -6.01 -7.57 22.46
CA GLU A 88 -6.51 -6.62 23.46
C GLU A 88 -8.03 -6.46 23.41
N MET A 89 -8.60 -6.30 22.20
CA MET A 89 -10.06 -6.23 22.00
C MET A 89 -10.78 -7.46 22.56
N ASN A 90 -10.15 -8.64 22.52
CA ASN A 90 -10.73 -9.90 23.01
C ASN A 90 -10.50 -10.16 24.51
N ALA A 91 -9.39 -9.68 25.09
CA ALA A 91 -8.94 -10.11 26.41
C ALA A 91 -9.33 -9.16 27.56
N SER A 92 -9.42 -7.86 27.29
CA SER A 92 -9.64 -6.84 28.31
C SER A 92 -10.07 -5.58 27.60
N GLY A 93 -11.33 -5.15 27.76
CA GLY A 93 -11.86 -3.92 27.17
C GLY A 93 -11.20 -2.61 27.66
N ILE A 94 -9.98 -2.69 28.18
CA ILE A 94 -9.14 -1.61 28.67
C ILE A 94 -7.80 -1.74 27.94
N SER A 95 -7.54 -0.81 27.02
CA SER A 95 -6.29 -0.76 26.26
C SER A 95 -5.16 -0.18 27.14
N PRO A 96 -3.96 -0.79 27.16
CA PRO A 96 -2.78 -0.20 27.80
C PRO A 96 -2.42 1.15 27.16
N GLU A 97 -1.73 2.00 27.91
CA GLU A 97 -1.24 3.29 27.38
C GLU A 97 -0.38 3.07 26.12
N ALA A 98 -0.83 3.63 24.99
CA ALA A 98 -0.21 3.44 23.69
C ALA A 98 1.19 4.06 23.68
N ASN A 99 2.21 3.22 23.48
CA ASN A 99 3.59 3.68 23.33
C ASN A 99 3.75 4.45 22.00
N GLU A 100 4.76 5.32 21.90
CA GLU A 100 4.99 6.16 20.71
C GLU A 100 5.06 5.35 19.40
N ILE A 101 5.68 4.17 19.42
CA ILE A 101 5.72 3.27 18.25
C ILE A 101 4.32 2.78 17.87
N ASP A 102 3.46 2.50 18.85
CA ASP A 102 2.08 2.05 18.61
C ASP A 102 1.26 3.19 17.99
N GLN A 103 1.43 4.43 18.46
CA GLN A 103 0.77 5.62 17.89
C GLN A 103 1.20 5.87 16.44
N LEU A 104 2.51 5.79 16.16
CA LEU A 104 3.03 5.95 14.80
C LEU A 104 2.51 4.84 13.87
N LEU A 105 2.44 3.61 14.35
CA LEU A 105 1.89 2.50 13.59
C LEU A 105 0.40 2.67 13.32
N GLU A 106 -0.38 3.07 14.33
CA GLU A 106 -1.80 3.35 14.21
C GLU A 106 -2.07 4.39 13.12
N GLU A 107 -1.36 5.52 13.14
CA GLU A 107 -1.49 6.58 12.15
C GLU A 107 -1.13 6.07 10.74
N ILE A 108 0.02 5.42 10.57
CA ILE A 108 0.45 4.91 9.26
C ILE A 108 -0.55 3.90 8.72
N ILE A 109 -1.01 2.97 9.56
CA ILE A 109 -1.99 1.94 9.18
C ILE A 109 -3.31 2.59 8.77
N ALA A 110 -3.82 3.54 9.56
CA ALA A 110 -5.04 4.26 9.25
C ALA A 110 -4.93 5.01 7.90
N LEU A 111 -3.77 5.60 7.60
CA LEU A 111 -3.51 6.27 6.33
C LEU A 111 -3.45 5.29 5.14
N PHE A 112 -2.87 4.10 5.33
CA PHE A 112 -2.90 3.05 4.30
C PHE A 112 -4.33 2.57 4.03
N ASP A 113 -5.06 2.24 5.09
CA ASP A 113 -6.41 1.69 5.00
C ASP A 113 -7.37 2.74 4.37
N SER A 114 -7.32 3.99 4.83
CA SER A 114 -8.14 5.08 4.29
C SER A 114 -7.85 5.37 2.80
N ASN A 115 -6.57 5.39 2.40
CA ASN A 115 -6.21 5.62 1.01
C ASN A 115 -6.56 4.42 0.11
N GLU A 116 -6.63 3.20 0.64
CA GLU A 116 -7.13 2.05 -0.09
C GLU A 116 -8.64 2.16 -0.31
N GLU A 117 -9.41 2.49 0.73
CA GLU A 117 -10.86 2.68 0.63
C GLU A 117 -11.24 3.77 -0.38
N VAL A 118 -10.53 4.91 -0.41
CA VAL A 118 -10.79 5.97 -1.40
C VAL A 118 -10.57 5.44 -2.82
N ARG A 119 -9.49 4.70 -3.06
CA ARG A 119 -9.19 4.14 -4.39
C ARG A 119 -10.19 3.08 -4.81
N GLU A 120 -10.74 2.31 -3.88
CA GLU A 120 -11.78 1.32 -4.18
C GLU A 120 -13.07 2.02 -4.61
N LYS A 121 -13.52 3.04 -3.87
CA LYS A 121 -14.69 3.86 -4.24
C LYS A 121 -14.52 4.57 -5.60
N GLU A 122 -13.32 5.07 -5.90
CA GLU A 122 -13.02 5.67 -7.21
C GLU A 122 -13.07 4.64 -8.37
N LYS A 123 -12.72 3.38 -8.12
CA LYS A 123 -12.81 2.32 -9.14
C LYS A 123 -14.26 1.90 -9.36
N GLU A 124 -15.05 1.80 -8.30
CA GLU A 124 -16.47 1.44 -8.36
C GLU A 124 -17.25 2.48 -9.17
N THR A 125 -17.13 3.77 -8.80
CA THR A 125 -17.76 4.89 -9.53
C THR A 125 -17.38 4.90 -11.02
N LYS A 126 -16.09 4.73 -11.34
CA LYS A 126 -15.63 4.65 -12.74
C LYS A 126 -16.21 3.46 -13.50
N ASN A 127 -16.44 2.33 -12.83
CA ASN A 127 -17.06 1.16 -13.46
C ASN A 127 -18.57 1.37 -13.68
N GLU A 128 -19.25 2.01 -12.74
CA GLU A 128 -20.66 2.40 -12.88
C GLU A 128 -20.86 3.37 -14.06
N GLU A 129 -20.03 4.41 -14.16
CA GLU A 129 -20.06 5.36 -15.28
C GLU A 129 -19.86 4.68 -16.63
N LYS A 130 -18.92 3.73 -16.71
CA LYS A 130 -18.70 2.93 -17.92
C LYS A 130 -19.91 2.07 -18.26
N GLY A 131 -20.54 1.45 -17.25
CA GLY A 131 -21.76 0.66 -17.44
C GLY A 131 -22.91 1.50 -17.98
N ILE A 132 -23.12 2.70 -17.42
CA ILE A 132 -24.14 3.65 -17.89
C ILE A 132 -23.84 4.09 -19.33
N ALA A 133 -22.59 4.44 -19.65
CA ALA A 133 -22.21 4.84 -20.99
C ALA A 133 -22.43 3.72 -22.03
N GLU A 134 -22.16 2.46 -21.65
CA GLU A 134 -22.40 1.31 -22.50
C GLU A 134 -23.90 1.03 -22.70
N ASP A 135 -24.73 1.15 -21.66
CA ASP A 135 -26.18 1.01 -21.76
C ASP A 135 -26.79 2.09 -22.68
N ILE A 136 -26.36 3.36 -22.54
CA ILE A 136 -26.77 4.44 -23.44
C ILE A 136 -26.36 4.13 -24.89
N ARG A 137 -25.15 3.61 -25.10
CA ARG A 137 -24.65 3.21 -26.43
C ARG A 137 -25.50 2.09 -27.03
N LEU A 138 -25.87 1.07 -26.25
CA LEU A 138 -26.71 -0.04 -26.70
C LEU A 138 -28.11 0.44 -27.10
N LYS A 139 -28.77 1.23 -26.23
CA LYS A 139 -30.10 1.82 -26.52
C LYS A 139 -30.11 2.67 -27.79
N ALA A 140 -29.05 3.44 -28.03
CA ALA A 140 -28.90 4.21 -29.25
C ALA A 140 -28.79 3.31 -30.50
N LEU A 141 -28.00 2.23 -30.42
CA LEU A 141 -27.85 1.26 -31.52
C LEU A 141 -29.15 0.53 -31.84
N GLU A 142 -29.93 0.14 -30.82
CA GLU A 142 -31.25 -0.46 -31.00
C GLU A 142 -32.21 0.48 -31.74
N THR A 143 -32.27 1.75 -31.31
CA THR A 143 -33.12 2.79 -31.93
C THR A 143 -32.74 3.04 -33.41
N VAL A 144 -31.44 3.06 -33.73
CA VAL A 144 -30.96 3.15 -35.11
C VAL A 144 -31.36 1.91 -35.93
N GLY A 145 -31.32 0.72 -35.32
CA GLY A 145 -31.79 -0.52 -35.92
C GLY A 145 -33.29 -0.48 -36.25
N GLU A 146 -34.12 -0.03 -35.31
CA GLU A 146 -35.57 0.10 -35.51
C GLU A 146 -35.93 1.11 -36.59
N THR A 147 -35.29 2.28 -36.60
CA THR A 147 -35.55 3.31 -37.62
C THR A 147 -35.14 2.86 -39.01
N LYS A 148 -34.05 2.07 -39.15
CA LYS A 148 -33.70 1.41 -40.42
C LYS A 148 -34.75 0.39 -40.86
N ARG A 149 -35.26 -0.44 -39.95
CA ARG A 149 -36.31 -1.43 -40.25
C ARG A 149 -37.60 -0.74 -40.73
N ARG A 150 -38.07 0.28 -40.01
CA ARG A 150 -39.26 1.07 -40.41
C ARG A 150 -39.09 1.75 -41.77
N LYS A 151 -37.91 2.31 -42.08
CA LYS A 151 -37.65 2.90 -43.42
C LYS A 151 -37.65 1.85 -44.53
N ASN A 152 -37.13 0.66 -44.28
CA ASN A 152 -37.16 -0.43 -45.26
C ASN A 152 -38.59 -0.90 -45.52
N GLU A 153 -39.43 -1.04 -44.48
CA GLU A 153 -40.84 -1.41 -44.63
C GLU A 153 -41.66 -0.37 -45.41
N ILE A 154 -41.34 0.93 -45.26
CA ILE A 154 -42.00 2.01 -46.02
C ILE A 154 -41.56 2.06 -47.50
N THR A 155 -40.37 1.55 -47.83
CA THR A 155 -39.82 1.62 -49.21
C THR A 155 -40.22 0.41 -50.07
N VAL A 156 -40.77 -0.65 -49.48
CA VAL A 156 -41.13 -1.91 -50.17
C VAL A 156 -42.63 -1.94 -50.55
N VAL A 157 -43.34 -0.81 -50.51
CA VAL A 157 -44.76 -0.67 -50.91
C VAL A 157 -44.88 0.12 -52.21
#